data_AF-D0NMT7-F1
#
_entry.id   AF-D0NMT7-F1
#
_cell.length_a   1.000
_cell.length_b   1.000
_cell.length_c   1.000
_cell.angle_alpha   90.00
_cell.angle_beta   90.00
_cell.angle_gamma   90.00
#
_symmetry.space_group_name_H-M   'P 1'
#
loop_
_entity.id
_entity.type
_entity.pdbx_description
1 polymer ?
#
loop_
_entity_poly.entity_id
_entity_poly.type
_entity_poly.pdbx_seq_one_letter_code
_entity_poly.pdbx_strand_id
1 'polypeptide(L)'
;MLRSRINLERTYAQELNRMARHSHLGGREHGTMKTAMASLRSQYLNTSVQHQQLAKNLEEDVLQPIEILYECNTEKAQNLTRRVNNAKKDVKAQEDAYRKDYRAFDKNFREASAAFSAAMNSGFSSTLLEDQYHRRISQLEDTDSPVKTKFSTTLSTRTERASGTAALKSIHNRKLVSWLLPSSDSHRKEEMANNTVKQMAAAERSRMKCQLTWQEVEVNRIRMYRTVQDVLAEYQQIAEDRILNITTNLRKHVVFASSALANEQYDWQAIAPKLEDVDVKSDIRDFIRFTRGHKGRIRLTSLTVNDLCNNTTHFLIASPSSKPCRPLRKTCLEIRDISSKKVPFDYDGNQELLCKSSLACKSIAVHHLRTTIRQ
;
A
#
# COMPACT_ATOMS: atom_id res chain seq x y z
N MET A 1 -3.28 -3.37 -15.13
CA MET A 1 -2.81 -4.36 -16.12
C MET A 1 -3.88 -5.41 -16.39
N LEU A 2 -4.19 -6.33 -15.45
CA LEU A 2 -5.13 -7.45 -15.64
C LEU A 2 -6.48 -7.06 -16.28
N ARG A 3 -7.17 -6.01 -15.81
CA ARG A 3 -8.40 -5.47 -16.43
C ARG A 3 -8.27 -5.21 -17.95
N SER A 4 -7.12 -4.72 -18.40
CA SER A 4 -6.85 -4.49 -19.84
C SER A 4 -6.67 -5.82 -20.60
N ARG A 5 -5.99 -6.81 -20.01
CA ARG A 5 -5.85 -8.15 -20.61
C ARG A 5 -7.22 -8.84 -20.72
N ILE A 6 -8.03 -8.81 -19.66
CA ILE A 6 -9.39 -9.38 -19.65
C ILE A 6 -10.26 -8.74 -20.74
N ASN A 7 -10.20 -7.42 -20.90
CA ASN A 7 -10.92 -6.72 -21.95
C ASN A 7 -10.40 -7.09 -23.36
N LEU A 8 -9.10 -7.26 -23.54
CA LEU A 8 -8.52 -7.71 -24.80
C LEU A 8 -8.98 -9.12 -25.19
N GLU A 9 -8.99 -10.07 -24.24
CA GLU A 9 -9.55 -11.41 -24.46
C GLU A 9 -11.03 -11.37 -24.84
N ARG A 10 -11.83 -10.51 -24.17
CA ARG A 10 -13.26 -10.30 -24.49
C ARG A 10 -13.46 -9.76 -25.89
N THR A 11 -12.72 -8.72 -26.29
CA THR A 11 -12.80 -8.14 -27.64
C THR A 11 -12.34 -9.15 -28.70
N TYR A 12 -11.27 -9.90 -28.44
CA TYR A 12 -10.80 -10.94 -29.35
C TYR A 12 -11.83 -12.05 -29.53
N ALA A 13 -12.41 -12.56 -28.43
CA ALA A 13 -13.50 -13.52 -28.46
C ALA A 13 -14.72 -13.01 -29.26
N GLN A 14 -15.09 -11.73 -29.10
CA GLN A 14 -16.20 -11.11 -29.81
C GLN A 14 -15.96 -11.02 -31.31
N GLU A 15 -14.77 -10.58 -31.74
CA GLU A 15 -14.44 -10.48 -33.17
C GLU A 15 -14.25 -11.86 -33.83
N LEU A 16 -13.72 -12.86 -33.11
CA LEU A 16 -13.72 -14.26 -33.57
C LEU A 16 -15.14 -14.79 -33.83
N ASN A 17 -16.06 -14.58 -32.89
CA ASN A 17 -17.47 -14.94 -33.03
C ASN A 17 -18.11 -14.19 -34.22
N ARG A 18 -17.80 -12.91 -34.37
CA ARG A 18 -18.29 -12.09 -35.48
C ARG A 18 -17.80 -12.61 -36.82
N MET A 19 -16.51 -12.88 -36.98
CA MET A 19 -15.94 -13.49 -38.19
C MET A 19 -16.60 -14.84 -38.47
N ALA A 20 -16.74 -15.71 -37.47
CA ALA A 20 -17.37 -17.02 -37.65
C ALA A 20 -18.86 -16.94 -38.00
N ARG A 21 -19.59 -15.90 -37.58
CA ARG A 21 -21.02 -15.72 -37.92
C ARG A 21 -21.26 -15.04 -39.28
N HIS A 22 -20.44 -14.05 -39.63
CA HIS A 22 -20.66 -13.17 -40.79
C HIS A 22 -19.83 -13.57 -42.01
N SER A 23 -18.80 -14.40 -41.85
CA SER A 23 -18.09 -14.95 -43.01
C SER A 23 -19.00 -15.92 -43.78
N HIS A 24 -19.08 -15.75 -45.10
CA HIS A 24 -19.92 -16.58 -45.97
C HIS A 24 -19.33 -17.98 -46.24
N LEU A 25 -18.44 -18.46 -45.37
CA LEU A 25 -17.74 -19.74 -45.49
C LEU A 25 -18.75 -20.90 -45.41
N GLY A 26 -18.78 -21.74 -46.45
CA GLY A 26 -19.73 -22.84 -46.63
C GLY A 26 -21.08 -22.43 -47.23
N GLY A 27 -21.26 -21.17 -47.67
CA GLY A 27 -22.49 -20.66 -48.27
C GLY A 27 -22.58 -20.82 -49.80
N ARG A 28 -21.46 -21.00 -50.50
CA ARG A 28 -21.37 -21.21 -51.96
C ARG A 28 -20.61 -22.49 -52.34
N GLU A 29 -19.98 -23.12 -51.37
CA GLU A 29 -19.14 -24.30 -51.49
C GLU A 29 -19.99 -25.58 -51.47
N HIS A 30 -19.52 -26.60 -52.17
CA HIS A 30 -20.14 -27.93 -52.26
C HIS A 30 -19.11 -29.01 -51.94
N GLY A 31 -19.54 -30.27 -51.85
CA GLY A 31 -18.64 -31.40 -51.65
C GLY A 31 -17.81 -31.35 -50.36
N THR A 32 -16.63 -31.94 -50.42
CA THR A 32 -15.65 -32.00 -49.32
C THR A 32 -15.16 -30.60 -48.90
N MET A 33 -15.01 -29.67 -49.86
CA MET A 33 -14.67 -28.26 -49.58
C MET A 33 -15.69 -27.61 -48.62
N LYS A 34 -16.99 -27.87 -48.78
CA LYS A 34 -18.01 -27.32 -47.87
C LYS A 34 -17.80 -27.78 -46.42
N THR A 35 -17.44 -29.05 -46.24
CA THR A 35 -17.21 -29.67 -44.92
C THR A 35 -15.94 -29.12 -44.26
N ALA A 36 -14.88 -28.90 -45.04
CA ALA A 36 -13.66 -28.23 -44.60
C ALA A 36 -13.94 -26.80 -44.12
N MET A 37 -14.63 -25.99 -44.93
CA MET A 37 -14.97 -24.61 -44.60
C MET A 37 -15.93 -24.50 -43.41
N ALA A 38 -16.88 -25.44 -43.26
CA ALA A 38 -17.74 -25.52 -42.09
C ALA A 38 -16.96 -25.90 -40.81
N SER A 39 -15.95 -26.77 -40.92
CA SER A 39 -15.08 -27.13 -39.80
C SER A 39 -14.21 -25.94 -39.35
N LEU A 40 -13.63 -25.19 -40.29
CA LEU A 40 -12.90 -23.95 -40.02
C LEU A 40 -13.79 -22.88 -39.35
N ARG A 41 -15.03 -22.72 -39.83
CA ARG A 41 -16.02 -21.83 -39.21
C ARG A 41 -16.36 -22.26 -37.77
N SER A 42 -16.54 -23.56 -37.54
CA SER A 42 -16.77 -24.12 -36.20
C SER A 42 -15.57 -23.87 -35.28
N GLN A 43 -14.34 -23.91 -35.81
CA GLN A 43 -13.14 -23.65 -35.03
C GLN A 43 -13.10 -22.22 -34.50
N TYR A 44 -13.39 -21.22 -35.34
CA TYR A 44 -13.44 -19.82 -34.89
C TYR A 44 -14.52 -19.57 -33.82
N LEU A 45 -15.63 -20.33 -33.84
CA LEU A 45 -16.61 -20.31 -32.73
C LEU A 45 -16.05 -20.95 -31.45
N ASN A 46 -15.34 -22.08 -31.56
CA ASN A 46 -14.76 -22.77 -30.40
C ASN A 46 -13.70 -21.90 -29.71
N THR A 47 -12.74 -21.38 -30.49
CA THR A 47 -11.70 -20.46 -29.99
C THR A 47 -12.32 -19.21 -29.35
N SER A 48 -13.38 -18.63 -29.95
CA SER A 48 -14.12 -17.52 -29.32
C SER A 48 -14.64 -17.86 -27.92
N VAL A 49 -15.28 -19.02 -27.73
CA VAL A 49 -15.78 -19.47 -26.43
C VAL A 49 -14.63 -19.69 -25.44
N GLN A 50 -13.50 -20.25 -25.89
CA GLN A 50 -12.31 -20.46 -25.05
C GLN A 50 -11.71 -19.14 -24.54
N HIS A 51 -11.53 -18.12 -25.39
CA HIS A 51 -11.06 -16.80 -24.95
C HIS A 51 -12.07 -16.09 -24.04
N GLN A 52 -13.37 -16.26 -24.26
CA GLN A 52 -14.39 -15.73 -23.35
C GLN A 52 -14.33 -16.40 -21.97
N GLN A 53 -14.09 -17.71 -21.91
CA GLN A 53 -13.90 -18.44 -20.66
C GLN A 53 -12.57 -18.08 -19.98
N LEU A 54 -11.49 -17.92 -20.73
CA LEU A 54 -10.21 -17.41 -20.22
C LEU A 54 -10.39 -16.03 -19.57
N ALA A 55 -11.07 -15.11 -20.25
CA ALA A 55 -11.37 -13.77 -19.72
C ALA A 55 -12.15 -13.83 -18.41
N LYS A 56 -13.13 -14.75 -18.31
CA LYS A 56 -13.92 -14.99 -17.09
C LYS A 56 -13.04 -15.52 -15.95
N ASN A 57 -12.25 -16.56 -16.19
CA ASN A 57 -11.33 -17.12 -15.20
C ASN A 57 -10.30 -16.07 -14.71
N LEU A 58 -9.77 -15.24 -15.61
CA LEU A 58 -8.86 -14.16 -15.23
C LEU A 58 -9.53 -13.05 -14.39
N GLU A 59 -10.83 -12.84 -14.54
CA GLU A 59 -11.58 -11.88 -13.73
C GLU A 59 -11.93 -12.45 -12.34
N GLU A 60 -12.56 -13.62 -12.31
CA GLU A 60 -13.08 -14.24 -11.07
C GLU A 60 -11.97 -14.83 -10.18
N ASP A 61 -10.99 -15.53 -10.78
CA ASP A 61 -9.99 -16.29 -10.03
C ASP A 61 -8.66 -15.57 -9.79
N VAL A 62 -8.41 -14.46 -10.50
CA VAL A 62 -7.14 -13.70 -10.43
C VAL A 62 -7.37 -12.23 -10.08
N LEU A 63 -8.24 -11.52 -10.80
CA LEU A 63 -8.45 -10.09 -10.55
C LEU A 63 -9.21 -9.83 -9.24
N GLN A 64 -10.41 -10.40 -9.07
CA GLN A 64 -11.23 -10.16 -7.88
C GLN A 64 -10.51 -10.47 -6.56
N PRO A 65 -9.77 -11.60 -6.40
CA PRO A 65 -9.02 -11.88 -5.17
C PRO A 65 -7.92 -10.85 -4.89
N ILE A 66 -7.29 -10.27 -5.92
CA ILE A 66 -6.27 -9.22 -5.77
C ILE A 66 -6.93 -7.89 -5.36
N GLU A 67 -8.13 -7.58 -5.87
CA GLU A 67 -8.87 -6.37 -5.51
C GLU A 67 -9.38 -6.44 -4.06
N ILE A 68 -10.00 -7.56 -3.65
CA ILE A 68 -10.43 -7.80 -2.25
C ILE A 68 -9.24 -7.75 -1.27
N LEU A 69 -8.11 -8.35 -1.64
CA LEU A 69 -6.87 -8.28 -0.86
C LEU A 69 -6.37 -6.84 -0.68
N TYR A 70 -6.48 -6.00 -1.71
CA TYR A 70 -6.06 -4.60 -1.66
C TYR A 70 -6.95 -3.76 -0.72
N GLU A 71 -8.26 -3.96 -0.77
CA GLU A 71 -9.23 -3.29 0.10
C GLU A 71 -8.99 -3.68 1.57
N CYS A 72 -8.94 -4.97 1.87
CA CYS A 72 -8.66 -5.49 3.22
C CYS A 72 -7.32 -4.99 3.78
N ASN A 73 -6.26 -4.98 2.98
CA ASN A 73 -4.95 -4.46 3.39
C ASN A 73 -4.97 -2.94 3.62
N THR A 74 -5.77 -2.20 2.87
CA THR A 74 -5.94 -0.75 3.04
C THR A 74 -6.64 -0.45 4.36
N GLU A 75 -7.71 -1.18 4.70
CA GLU A 75 -8.40 -1.04 5.99
C GLU A 75 -7.48 -1.39 7.17
N LYS A 76 -6.79 -2.53 7.11
CA LYS A 76 -5.81 -2.94 8.13
C LYS A 76 -4.74 -1.88 8.34
N ALA A 77 -4.14 -1.35 7.27
CA ALA A 77 -3.12 -0.30 7.36
C ALA A 77 -3.64 1.01 8.01
N GLN A 78 -4.89 1.39 7.76
CA GLN A 78 -5.52 2.53 8.44
C GLN A 78 -5.71 2.27 9.94
N ASN A 79 -6.16 1.07 10.32
CA ASN A 79 -6.36 0.69 11.71
C ASN A 79 -5.03 0.59 12.49
N LEU A 80 -3.97 0.06 11.88
CA LEU A 80 -2.61 0.08 12.44
C LEU A 80 -2.09 1.52 12.63
N THR A 81 -2.29 2.39 11.64
CA THR A 81 -1.93 3.82 11.74
C THR A 81 -2.66 4.51 12.89
N ARG A 82 -3.96 4.22 13.09
CA ARG A 82 -4.74 4.72 14.24
C ARG A 82 -4.17 4.25 15.59
N ARG A 83 -3.81 2.96 15.71
CA ARG A 83 -3.20 2.39 16.95
C ARG A 83 -1.90 3.10 17.33
N VAL A 84 -0.98 3.29 16.38
CA VAL A 84 0.28 4.02 16.63
C VAL A 84 0.01 5.47 17.05
N ASN A 85 -0.92 6.15 16.38
CA ASN A 85 -1.25 7.54 16.70
C ASN A 85 -1.92 7.69 18.07
N ASN A 86 -2.72 6.72 18.52
CA ASN A 86 -3.29 6.71 19.86
C ASN A 86 -2.19 6.47 20.92
N ALA A 87 -1.35 5.45 20.76
CA ALA A 87 -0.25 5.19 21.70
C ALA A 87 0.72 6.40 21.85
N LYS A 88 0.98 7.12 20.75
CA LYS A 88 1.76 8.39 20.78
C LYS A 88 1.04 9.51 21.55
N LYS A 89 -0.28 9.63 21.42
CA LYS A 89 -1.07 10.62 22.18
C LYS A 89 -1.06 10.31 23.67
N ASP A 90 -1.21 9.04 24.04
CA ASP A 90 -1.24 8.60 25.44
C ASP A 90 0.09 8.90 26.15
N VAL A 91 1.23 8.55 25.52
CA VAL A 91 2.56 8.91 26.05
C VAL A 91 2.73 10.42 26.13
N LYS A 92 2.33 11.18 25.10
CA LYS A 92 2.44 12.63 25.11
C LYS A 92 1.64 13.27 26.24
N ALA A 93 0.42 12.80 26.49
CA ALA A 93 -0.43 13.30 27.58
C ALA A 93 0.25 13.12 28.94
N GLN A 94 0.92 11.97 29.16
CA GLN A 94 1.66 11.71 30.39
C GLN A 94 2.97 12.50 30.49
N GLU A 95 3.70 12.70 29.38
CA GLU A 95 4.86 13.60 29.38
C GLU A 95 4.46 15.05 29.70
N ASP A 96 3.32 15.52 29.20
CA ASP A 96 2.80 16.86 29.49
C ASP A 96 2.30 16.98 30.95
N ALA A 97 1.74 15.91 31.53
CA ALA A 97 1.42 15.84 32.96
C ALA A 97 2.68 15.89 33.84
N TYR A 98 3.70 15.07 33.54
CA TYR A 98 5.00 15.10 34.22
C TYR A 98 5.67 16.49 34.11
N ARG A 99 5.68 17.11 32.92
CA ARG A 99 6.21 18.49 32.74
C ARG A 99 5.52 19.52 33.62
N LYS A 100 4.21 19.37 33.86
CA LYS A 100 3.44 20.26 34.74
C LYS A 100 3.85 20.07 36.21
N ASP A 101 3.96 18.83 36.67
CA ASP A 101 4.33 18.53 38.05
C ASP A 101 5.80 18.82 38.34
N TYR A 102 6.70 18.60 37.38
CA TYR A 102 8.10 19.04 37.46
C TYR A 102 8.24 20.55 37.64
N ARG A 103 7.45 21.36 36.90
CA ARG A 103 7.43 22.82 37.07
C ARG A 103 6.91 23.25 38.45
N ALA A 104 5.95 22.52 39.00
CA ALA A 104 5.46 22.76 40.36
C ALA A 104 6.52 22.40 41.41
N PHE A 105 7.23 21.28 41.23
CA PHE A 105 8.38 20.90 42.06
C PHE A 105 9.51 21.93 42.01
N ASP A 106 9.98 22.33 40.81
CA ASP A 106 11.05 23.33 40.64
C ASP A 106 10.69 24.67 41.33
N LYS A 107 9.45 25.13 41.18
CA LYS A 107 8.96 26.31 41.91
C LYS A 107 9.05 26.12 43.43
N ASN A 108 8.44 25.06 43.95
CA ASN A 108 8.36 24.83 45.40
C ASN A 108 9.74 24.55 46.02
N PHE A 109 10.64 23.92 45.26
CA PHE A 109 12.04 23.72 45.64
C PHE A 109 12.77 25.05 45.79
N ARG A 110 12.66 25.96 44.82
CA ARG A 110 13.26 27.31 44.91
C ARG A 110 12.70 28.12 46.09
N GLU A 111 11.38 28.06 46.33
CA GLU A 111 10.75 28.70 47.48
C GLU A 111 11.25 28.12 48.81
N ALA A 112 11.42 26.80 48.90
CA ALA A 112 12.02 26.12 50.06
C ALA A 112 13.50 26.50 50.27
N SER A 113 14.32 26.51 49.21
CA SER A 113 15.74 26.93 49.29
C SER A 113 15.90 28.39 49.73
N ALA A 114 15.01 29.27 49.27
CA ALA A 114 14.99 30.68 49.69
C ALA A 114 14.58 30.82 51.16
N ALA A 115 13.53 30.12 51.60
CA ALA A 115 13.09 30.13 52.99
C ALA A 115 14.16 29.53 53.94
N PHE A 116 14.79 28.43 53.54
CA PHE A 116 15.88 27.82 54.29
C PHE A 116 17.08 28.76 54.42
N SER A 117 17.53 29.37 53.32
CA SER A 117 18.60 30.38 53.35
C SER A 117 18.25 31.56 54.26
N ALA A 118 17.00 32.04 54.24
CA ALA A 118 16.55 33.13 55.12
C ALA A 118 16.53 32.73 56.61
N ALA A 119 16.18 31.48 56.93
CA ALA A 119 16.24 30.96 58.30
C ALA A 119 17.69 30.79 58.78
N MET A 120 18.58 30.20 57.96
CA MET A 120 20.01 30.09 58.28
C MET A 120 20.63 31.47 58.54
N ASN A 121 20.36 32.46 57.67
CA ASN A 121 20.81 33.84 57.85
C ASN A 121 20.21 34.54 59.10
N SER A 122 19.10 34.02 59.64
CA SER A 122 18.45 34.51 60.86
C SER A 122 18.92 33.79 62.13
N GLY A 123 19.92 32.90 62.02
CA GLY A 123 20.55 32.20 63.14
C GLY A 123 19.89 30.87 63.54
N PHE A 124 19.11 30.24 62.66
CA PHE A 124 18.63 28.88 62.89
C PHE A 124 19.72 27.84 62.62
N SER A 125 19.71 26.73 63.38
CA SER A 125 20.55 25.56 63.07
C SER A 125 19.90 24.71 61.98
N SER A 126 20.72 24.22 61.03
CA SER A 126 20.30 23.27 59.99
C SER A 126 19.61 22.04 60.59
N THR A 127 20.26 21.42 61.60
CA THR A 127 19.78 20.23 62.30
C THR A 127 18.40 20.42 62.96
N LEU A 128 18.12 21.60 63.50
CA LEU A 128 16.83 21.90 64.12
C LEU A 128 15.70 21.96 63.07
N LEU A 129 15.98 22.53 61.90
CA LEU A 129 15.03 22.60 60.78
C LEU A 129 14.84 21.23 60.14
N GLU A 130 15.90 20.44 59.99
CA GLU A 130 15.88 19.04 59.54
C GLU A 130 15.02 18.16 60.46
N ASP A 131 15.25 18.21 61.78
CA ASP A 131 14.47 17.44 62.77
C ASP A 131 12.97 17.79 62.77
N GLN A 132 12.64 19.07 62.56
CA GLN A 132 11.24 19.53 62.44
C GLN A 132 10.64 19.11 61.10
N TYR A 133 11.43 19.14 60.03
CA TYR A 133 11.03 18.67 58.70
C TYR A 133 10.76 17.16 58.70
N HIS A 134 11.67 16.33 59.18
CA HIS A 134 11.48 14.87 59.24
C HIS A 134 10.26 14.48 60.07
N ARG A 135 10.05 15.09 61.25
CA ARG A 135 8.82 14.91 62.03
C ARG A 135 7.55 15.27 61.25
N ARG A 136 7.60 16.34 60.43
CA ARG A 136 6.45 16.78 59.64
C ARG A 136 6.18 15.91 58.40
N ILE A 137 7.21 15.28 57.83
CA ILE A 137 7.07 14.30 56.76
C ILE A 137 6.47 13.00 57.30
N SER A 138 6.96 12.48 58.44
CA SER A 138 6.37 11.27 59.06
C SER A 138 4.87 11.44 59.37
N GLN A 139 4.46 12.62 59.85
CA GLN A 139 3.05 12.95 60.08
C GLN A 139 2.19 13.02 58.79
N LEU A 140 2.81 13.30 57.65
CA LEU A 140 2.14 13.33 56.33
C LEU A 140 1.97 11.92 55.76
N GLU A 141 2.94 11.01 55.97
CA GLU A 141 2.85 9.62 55.51
C GLU A 141 1.73 8.84 56.23
N ASP A 142 1.50 9.11 57.52
CA ASP A 142 0.41 8.50 58.29
C ASP A 142 -1.01 8.95 57.88
N THR A 143 -1.16 10.12 57.22
CA THR A 143 -2.48 10.70 56.92
C THR A 143 -3.09 10.30 55.56
N ASP A 144 -2.30 9.77 54.63
CA ASP A 144 -2.78 9.29 53.32
C ASP A 144 -3.16 7.78 53.31
N SER A 145 -3.26 7.15 54.49
CA SER A 145 -3.77 5.77 54.64
C SER A 145 -5.30 5.71 54.47
N PRO A 146 -5.85 4.84 53.60
CA PRO A 146 -7.24 4.94 53.15
C PRO A 146 -8.26 4.32 54.12
N VAL A 147 -8.72 5.07 55.14
CA VAL A 147 -9.84 4.63 56.00
C VAL A 147 -10.98 5.64 56.08
N LYS A 148 -12.02 5.35 55.28
CA LYS A 148 -13.45 5.65 55.49
C LYS A 148 -13.87 7.11 55.70
N THR A 149 -14.29 7.70 54.58
CA THR A 149 -15.29 8.77 54.50
C THR A 149 -16.45 8.59 55.47
N LYS A 150 -16.71 9.59 56.32
CA LYS A 150 -18.04 9.90 56.81
C LYS A 150 -18.36 11.37 56.55
N PHE A 151 -19.50 11.57 55.89
CA PHE A 151 -20.08 12.89 55.66
C PHE A 151 -20.36 13.60 56.99
N SER A 152 -20.11 14.91 57.03
CA SER A 152 -21.04 15.81 57.70
C SER A 152 -20.99 17.18 57.04
N THR A 153 -22.16 17.64 56.58
CA THR A 153 -22.35 18.90 55.86
C THR A 153 -23.33 19.76 56.64
N THR A 154 -22.90 20.92 57.12
CA THR A 154 -23.84 21.93 57.67
C THR A 154 -23.46 23.35 57.23
N LEU A 155 -24.51 24.04 56.81
CA LEU A 155 -24.56 25.35 56.16
C LEU A 155 -24.17 26.55 57.06
N SER A 156 -23.66 27.60 56.40
CA SER A 156 -24.09 29.01 56.48
C SER A 156 -24.20 29.72 57.85
N THR A 157 -23.56 30.89 57.95
CA THR A 157 -24.30 32.16 58.17
C THR A 157 -23.50 33.38 57.70
N ARG A 158 -24.17 34.54 57.66
CA ARG A 158 -23.80 35.76 56.92
C ARG A 158 -23.34 36.88 57.86
N THR A 159 -22.65 37.86 57.27
CA THR A 159 -22.10 39.10 57.85
C THR A 159 -22.97 39.87 58.84
N GLU A 160 -22.32 40.43 59.88
CA GLU A 160 -22.72 41.70 60.51
C GLU A 160 -21.56 42.72 60.54
N ARG A 161 -21.91 44.00 60.42
CA ARG A 161 -20.99 45.15 60.56
C ARG A 161 -21.02 45.65 62.00
N ALA A 162 -19.87 45.77 62.66
CA ALA A 162 -19.73 46.55 63.88
C ALA A 162 -19.11 47.93 63.59
N SER A 163 -19.69 48.98 64.18
CA SER A 163 -19.39 50.38 63.85
C SER A 163 -18.04 50.87 64.40
N GLY A 164 -17.35 51.71 63.62
CA GLY A 164 -16.07 52.29 64.00
C GLY A 164 -16.21 53.53 64.87
N THR A 165 -15.98 53.41 66.17
CA THR A 165 -15.59 54.55 67.05
C THR A 165 -14.86 54.11 68.32
N ALA A 166 -15.10 52.90 68.83
CA ALA A 166 -14.38 52.36 70.00
C ALA A 166 -12.95 51.85 69.68
N ALA A 167 -12.64 51.55 68.41
CA ALA A 167 -11.40 50.86 68.04
C ALA A 167 -10.11 51.70 68.23
N LEU A 168 -10.17 53.02 68.07
CA LEU A 168 -8.98 53.88 68.01
C LEU A 168 -8.22 54.01 69.34
N LYS A 169 -8.88 53.85 70.50
CA LYS A 169 -8.20 53.85 71.81
C LYS A 169 -7.67 52.48 72.24
N SER A 170 -8.14 51.38 71.64
CA SER A 170 -7.65 50.02 71.93
C SER A 170 -6.40 49.65 71.12
N ILE A 171 -6.32 50.10 69.87
CA ILE A 171 -5.25 49.74 68.93
C ILE A 171 -3.89 50.28 69.36
N HIS A 172 -3.82 51.45 70.01
CA HIS A 172 -2.54 52.10 70.30
C HIS A 172 -1.75 51.40 71.42
N ASN A 173 -2.42 51.04 72.53
CA ASN A 173 -1.75 50.39 73.67
C ASN A 173 -1.40 48.92 73.42
N ARG A 174 -2.22 48.15 72.68
CA ARG A 174 -1.88 46.76 72.35
C ARG A 174 -0.68 46.65 71.40
N LYS A 175 -0.52 47.59 70.45
CA LYS A 175 0.65 47.60 69.56
C LYS A 175 1.93 48.05 70.26
N LEU A 176 1.87 49.00 71.20
CA LEU A 176 3.05 49.42 71.96
C LEU A 176 3.58 48.33 72.90
N VAL A 177 2.69 47.60 73.59
CA VAL A 177 3.10 46.52 74.50
C VAL A 177 3.66 45.30 73.74
N SER A 178 3.20 45.02 72.51
CA SER A 178 3.75 43.92 71.71
C SER A 178 5.17 44.16 71.18
N TRP A 179 5.64 45.42 71.15
CA TRP A 179 7.02 45.76 70.75
C TRP A 179 8.03 45.70 71.91
N LEU A 180 7.56 45.68 73.16
CA LEU A 180 8.42 45.76 74.36
C LEU A 180 8.57 44.43 75.11
N LEU A 181 7.94 43.36 74.64
CA LEU A 181 8.03 42.03 75.24
C LEU A 181 8.90 41.10 74.38
N PRO A 182 9.87 40.36 74.97
CA PRO A 182 10.67 39.35 74.27
C PRO A 182 9.88 38.22 73.60
N SER A 183 8.57 38.11 73.86
CA SER A 183 7.66 37.14 73.24
C SER A 183 7.35 37.42 71.78
N SER A 184 7.52 38.64 71.27
CA SER A 184 7.25 38.95 69.86
C SER A 184 8.36 38.45 68.93
N ASP A 185 9.63 38.60 69.33
CA ASP A 185 10.77 38.15 68.52
C ASP A 185 10.95 36.62 68.56
N SER A 186 10.60 35.96 69.68
CA SER A 186 10.54 34.50 69.74
C SER A 186 9.41 33.95 68.87
N HIS A 187 8.21 34.54 68.91
CA HIS A 187 7.09 34.15 68.04
C HIS A 187 7.40 34.40 66.55
N ARG A 188 8.09 35.50 66.20
CA ARG A 188 8.50 35.79 64.82
C ARG A 188 9.56 34.80 64.30
N LYS A 189 10.47 34.36 65.18
CA LYS A 189 11.42 33.28 64.91
C LYS A 189 10.69 31.95 64.72
N GLU A 190 9.79 31.57 65.62
CA GLU A 190 9.01 30.34 65.51
C GLU A 190 8.15 30.30 64.23
N GLU A 191 7.55 31.42 63.84
CA GLU A 191 6.81 31.56 62.58
C GLU A 191 7.72 31.38 61.35
N MET A 192 8.95 31.91 61.37
CA MET A 192 9.94 31.72 60.31
C MET A 192 10.39 30.27 60.17
N ALA A 193 10.67 29.58 61.28
CA ALA A 193 11.01 28.16 61.29
C ALA A 193 9.85 27.31 60.76
N ASN A 194 8.63 27.54 61.26
CA ASN A 194 7.42 26.86 60.81
C ASN A 194 7.14 27.10 59.31
N ASN A 195 7.36 28.31 58.80
CA ASN A 195 7.22 28.61 57.38
C ASN A 195 8.27 27.89 56.53
N THR A 196 9.53 27.88 56.96
CA THR A 196 10.63 27.17 56.28
C THR A 196 10.36 25.67 56.19
N VAL A 197 10.02 25.05 57.32
CA VAL A 197 9.65 23.62 57.40
C VAL A 197 8.41 23.31 56.56
N LYS A 198 7.42 24.21 56.52
CA LYS A 198 6.24 24.08 55.66
C LYS A 198 6.60 24.12 54.16
N GLN A 199 7.54 24.98 53.75
CA GLN A 199 7.99 25.05 52.36
C GLN A 199 8.83 23.84 51.97
N MET A 200 9.73 23.37 52.84
CA MET A 200 10.46 22.10 52.65
C MET A 200 9.48 20.93 52.47
N ALA A 201 8.46 20.82 53.33
CA ALA A 201 7.41 19.80 53.20
C ALA A 201 6.49 19.99 51.97
N ALA A 202 6.43 21.18 51.37
CA ALA A 202 5.71 21.41 50.11
C ALA A 202 6.56 21.01 48.88
N ALA A 203 7.86 21.31 48.92
CA ALA A 203 8.82 20.83 47.92
C ALA A 203 8.87 19.29 47.89
N GLU A 204 8.91 18.65 49.06
CA GLU A 204 8.98 17.18 49.15
C GLU A 204 7.73 16.47 48.61
N ARG A 205 6.53 16.92 48.98
CA ARG A 205 5.27 16.41 48.38
C ARG A 205 5.23 16.59 46.87
N SER A 206 5.81 17.69 46.37
CA SER A 206 5.92 17.93 44.92
C SER A 206 6.96 16.99 44.27
N ARG A 207 8.06 16.68 44.96
CA ARG A 207 9.08 15.71 44.56
C ARG A 207 8.47 14.30 44.44
N MET A 208 7.74 13.85 45.46
CA MET A 208 7.04 12.56 45.46
C MET A 208 6.05 12.46 44.29
N LYS A 209 5.22 13.49 44.07
CA LYS A 209 4.28 13.53 42.93
C LYS A 209 4.99 13.52 41.57
N CYS A 210 6.12 14.21 41.45
CA CYS A 210 6.97 14.21 40.27
C CYS A 210 7.59 12.81 40.01
N GLN A 211 7.93 12.05 41.06
CA GLN A 211 8.40 10.67 40.94
C GLN A 211 7.29 9.71 40.50
N LEU A 212 6.08 9.84 41.04
CA LEU A 212 4.92 9.03 40.63
C LEU A 212 4.57 9.26 39.15
N THR A 213 4.46 10.51 38.72
CA THR A 213 4.20 10.84 37.31
C THR A 213 5.34 10.43 36.37
N TRP A 214 6.59 10.44 36.83
CA TRP A 214 7.71 9.87 36.07
C TRP A 214 7.57 8.35 35.86
N GLN A 215 7.20 7.60 36.90
CA GLN A 215 6.94 6.16 36.78
C GLN A 215 5.80 5.88 35.79
N GLU A 216 4.73 6.69 35.80
CA GLU A 216 3.65 6.58 34.81
C GLU A 216 4.12 6.86 33.38
N VAL A 217 4.98 7.87 33.15
CA VAL A 217 5.59 8.13 31.84
C VAL A 217 6.37 6.91 31.34
N GLU A 218 7.21 6.32 32.19
CA GLU A 218 8.06 5.20 31.80
C GLU A 218 7.25 3.93 31.50
N VAL A 219 6.22 3.64 32.31
CA VAL A 219 5.26 2.54 32.05
C VAL A 219 4.51 2.75 30.72
N ASN A 220 4.09 3.98 30.41
CA ASN A 220 3.40 4.28 29.16
C ASN A 220 4.34 4.26 27.95
N ARG A 221 5.62 4.64 28.09
CA ARG A 221 6.64 4.46 27.05
C ARG A 221 6.87 2.99 26.73
N ILE A 222 7.04 2.14 27.76
CA ILE A 222 7.16 0.68 27.58
C ILE A 222 5.92 0.11 26.87
N ARG A 223 4.71 0.57 27.26
CA ARG A 223 3.46 0.20 26.58
C ARG A 223 3.46 0.61 25.11
N MET A 224 3.85 1.85 24.79
CA MET A 224 3.95 2.34 23.41
C MET A 224 4.95 1.52 22.59
N TYR A 225 6.12 1.18 23.13
CA TYR A 225 7.08 0.33 22.42
C TYR A 225 6.51 -1.05 22.10
N ARG A 226 5.80 -1.68 23.04
CA ARG A 226 5.08 -2.95 22.78
C ARG A 226 4.02 -2.78 21.70
N THR A 227 3.16 -1.76 21.78
CA THR A 227 2.16 -1.47 20.73
C THR A 227 2.79 -1.22 19.36
N VAL A 228 3.96 -0.58 19.30
CA VAL A 228 4.70 -0.40 18.04
C VAL A 228 5.29 -1.72 17.53
N GLN A 229 5.80 -2.59 18.41
CA GLN A 229 6.25 -3.93 18.05
C GLN A 229 5.10 -4.78 17.48
N ASP A 230 3.93 -4.79 18.14
CA ASP A 230 2.73 -5.48 17.67
C ASP A 230 2.30 -4.98 16.28
N VAL A 231 2.26 -3.65 16.10
CA VAL A 231 1.91 -3.04 14.81
C VAL A 231 2.92 -3.38 13.70
N LEU A 232 4.22 -3.46 14.01
CA LEU A 232 5.24 -3.87 13.04
C LEU A 232 5.10 -5.34 12.65
N ALA A 233 4.79 -6.23 13.61
CA ALA A 233 4.49 -7.63 13.34
C ALA A 233 3.25 -7.80 12.45
N GLU A 234 2.17 -7.05 12.72
CA GLU A 234 0.97 -7.04 11.89
C GLU A 234 1.23 -6.48 10.48
N TYR A 235 2.08 -5.46 10.33
CA TYR A 235 2.52 -4.98 9.01
C TYR A 235 3.37 -6.01 8.25
N GLN A 236 4.22 -6.77 8.95
CA GLN A 236 4.98 -7.87 8.36
C GLN A 236 4.03 -8.97 7.87
N GLN A 237 3.07 -9.40 8.69
CA GLN A 237 2.06 -10.39 8.29
C GLN A 237 1.26 -9.93 7.07
N ILE A 238 0.83 -8.66 7.02
CA ILE A 238 0.16 -8.08 5.84
C ILE A 238 1.05 -8.16 4.59
N ALA A 239 2.37 -7.94 4.73
CA ALA A 239 3.30 -8.03 3.61
C ALA A 239 3.49 -9.48 3.13
N GLU A 240 3.62 -10.43 4.05
CA GLU A 240 3.75 -11.87 3.78
C GLU A 240 2.48 -12.43 3.12
N ASP A 241 1.30 -12.19 3.72
CA ASP A 241 -0.01 -12.56 3.16
C ASP A 241 -0.19 -12.00 1.76
N ARG A 242 0.18 -10.73 1.54
CA ARG A 242 0.09 -10.06 0.24
C ARG A 242 1.00 -10.71 -0.79
N ILE A 243 2.25 -11.01 -0.44
CA ILE A 243 3.19 -11.69 -1.34
C ILE A 243 2.65 -13.07 -1.70
N LEU A 244 2.24 -13.87 -0.71
CA LEU A 244 1.70 -15.22 -0.91
C LEU A 244 0.47 -15.23 -1.84
N ASN A 245 -0.50 -14.34 -1.58
CA ASN A 245 -1.71 -14.24 -2.40
C ASN A 245 -1.41 -13.76 -3.83
N ILE A 246 -0.60 -12.71 -4.00
CA ILE A 246 -0.22 -12.23 -5.34
C ILE A 246 0.54 -13.32 -6.11
N THR A 247 1.52 -14.00 -5.49
CA THR A 247 2.23 -15.12 -6.11
C THR A 247 1.29 -16.24 -6.53
N THR A 248 0.30 -16.58 -5.69
CA THR A 248 -0.69 -17.64 -5.99
C THR A 248 -1.59 -17.26 -7.16
N ASN A 249 -2.11 -16.03 -7.19
CA ASN A 249 -2.97 -15.56 -8.28
C ASN A 249 -2.18 -15.36 -9.60
N LEU A 250 -0.91 -14.98 -9.54
CA LEU A 250 -0.04 -14.95 -10.72
C LEU A 250 0.26 -16.36 -11.25
N ARG A 251 0.40 -17.38 -10.38
CA ARG A 251 0.49 -18.79 -10.82
C ARG A 251 -0.79 -19.23 -11.52
N LYS A 252 -1.97 -18.92 -10.97
CA LYS A 252 -3.27 -19.18 -11.63
C LYS A 252 -3.33 -18.54 -13.03
N HIS A 253 -2.94 -17.27 -13.16
CA HIS A 253 -2.88 -16.57 -14.45
C HIS A 253 -2.01 -17.32 -15.48
N VAL A 254 -0.83 -17.81 -15.08
CA VAL A 254 0.03 -18.62 -15.95
C VAL A 254 -0.66 -19.94 -16.33
N VAL A 255 -1.24 -20.67 -15.37
CA VAL A 255 -1.94 -21.93 -15.63
C VAL A 255 -3.10 -21.73 -16.61
N PHE A 256 -3.92 -20.71 -16.44
CA PHE A 256 -5.02 -20.41 -17.35
C PHE A 256 -4.53 -20.05 -18.76
N ALA A 257 -3.48 -19.22 -18.88
CA ALA A 257 -2.91 -18.85 -20.18
C ALA A 257 -2.27 -20.06 -20.89
N SER A 258 -1.53 -20.91 -20.17
CA SER A 258 -0.94 -22.13 -20.72
C SER A 258 -1.99 -23.17 -21.12
N SER A 259 -3.08 -23.31 -20.34
CA SER A 259 -4.19 -24.21 -20.67
C SER A 259 -4.97 -23.74 -21.90
N ALA A 260 -5.20 -22.43 -22.05
CA ALA A 260 -5.84 -21.88 -23.25
C ALA A 260 -5.00 -22.17 -24.50
N LEU A 261 -3.70 -21.87 -24.47
CA LEU A 261 -2.79 -22.14 -25.58
C LEU A 261 -2.72 -23.63 -25.95
N ALA A 262 -2.73 -24.53 -24.96
CA ALA A 262 -2.74 -25.97 -25.21
C ALA A 262 -4.04 -26.45 -25.88
N ASN A 263 -5.19 -25.90 -25.47
CA ASN A 263 -6.49 -26.19 -26.07
C ASN A 263 -6.56 -25.66 -27.51
N GLU A 264 -6.12 -24.43 -27.75
CA GLU A 264 -6.01 -23.86 -29.11
C GLU A 264 -5.13 -24.75 -30.02
N GLN A 265 -3.98 -25.21 -29.54
CA GLN A 265 -3.10 -26.08 -30.31
C GLN A 265 -3.77 -27.43 -30.64
N TYR A 266 -4.43 -28.06 -29.67
CA TYR A 266 -5.17 -29.31 -29.86
C TYR A 266 -6.28 -29.17 -30.91
N ASP A 267 -7.05 -28.09 -30.81
CA ASP A 267 -8.12 -27.76 -31.76
C ASP A 267 -7.62 -27.61 -33.21
N TRP A 268 -6.53 -26.86 -33.42
CA TRP A 268 -5.95 -26.69 -34.76
C TRP A 268 -5.43 -28.02 -35.32
N GLN A 269 -4.87 -28.89 -34.47
CA GLN A 269 -4.52 -30.27 -34.85
C GLN A 269 -5.75 -31.12 -35.21
N ALA A 270 -6.88 -30.91 -34.52
CA ALA A 270 -8.13 -31.65 -34.78
C ALA A 270 -8.87 -31.21 -36.07
N ILE A 271 -8.59 -30.02 -36.60
CA ILE A 271 -9.15 -29.57 -37.89
C ILE A 271 -8.20 -29.72 -39.09
N ALA A 272 -6.89 -29.81 -38.89
CA ALA A 272 -5.93 -29.94 -39.99
C ALA A 272 -6.25 -31.10 -40.96
N PRO A 273 -6.54 -32.35 -40.50
CA PRO A 273 -6.94 -33.43 -41.40
C PRO A 273 -8.18 -33.10 -42.23
N LYS A 274 -9.16 -32.39 -41.66
CA LYS A 274 -10.40 -32.00 -42.36
C LYS A 274 -10.18 -30.98 -43.47
N LEU A 275 -9.03 -30.29 -43.47
CA LEU A 275 -8.60 -29.40 -44.55
C LEU A 275 -7.73 -30.14 -45.58
N GLU A 276 -6.99 -31.17 -45.15
CA GLU A 276 -6.19 -32.05 -46.01
C GLU A 276 -7.06 -33.04 -46.81
N ASP A 277 -8.17 -33.52 -46.22
CA ASP A 277 -9.15 -34.46 -46.80
C ASP A 277 -10.02 -33.87 -47.94
N VAL A 278 -9.70 -32.67 -48.45
CA VAL A 278 -10.47 -32.02 -49.53
C VAL A 278 -10.15 -32.66 -50.88
N ASP A 279 -10.97 -33.65 -51.30
CA ASP A 279 -10.88 -34.26 -52.62
C ASP A 279 -11.48 -33.37 -53.72
N VAL A 280 -10.64 -32.46 -54.21
CA VAL A 280 -10.91 -31.61 -55.38
C VAL A 280 -11.37 -32.43 -56.60
N LYS A 281 -10.90 -33.68 -56.77
CA LYS A 281 -11.31 -34.54 -57.91
C LYS A 281 -12.70 -35.14 -57.70
N SER A 282 -13.14 -35.46 -56.48
CA SER A 282 -14.55 -35.81 -56.25
C SER A 282 -15.45 -34.59 -56.43
N ASP A 283 -15.11 -33.47 -55.79
CA ASP A 283 -15.92 -32.25 -55.82
C ASP A 283 -16.18 -31.78 -57.27
N ILE A 284 -15.17 -31.82 -58.15
CA ILE A 284 -15.33 -31.52 -59.59
C ILE A 284 -16.21 -32.56 -60.31
N ARG A 285 -16.04 -33.86 -60.03
CA ARG A 285 -16.86 -34.93 -60.64
C ARG A 285 -18.33 -34.77 -60.26
N ASP A 286 -18.60 -34.46 -58.99
CA ASP A 286 -19.95 -34.31 -58.46
C ASP A 286 -20.60 -33.01 -58.95
N PHE A 287 -19.84 -31.91 -59.08
CA PHE A 287 -20.29 -30.70 -59.77
C PHE A 287 -20.67 -30.96 -61.24
N ILE A 288 -19.84 -31.69 -62.00
CA ILE A 288 -20.13 -32.04 -63.41
C ILE A 288 -21.38 -32.94 -63.52
N ARG A 289 -21.55 -33.91 -62.61
CA ARG A 289 -22.74 -34.76 -62.56
C ARG A 289 -24.01 -33.94 -62.26
N PHE A 290 -23.97 -33.10 -61.23
CA PHE A 290 -25.08 -32.26 -60.81
C PHE A 290 -25.52 -31.27 -61.91
N THR A 291 -24.55 -30.59 -62.54
CA THR A 291 -24.83 -29.63 -63.62
C THR A 291 -25.31 -30.27 -64.91
N ARG A 292 -24.85 -31.49 -65.25
CA ARG A 292 -25.36 -32.27 -66.40
C ARG A 292 -26.75 -32.87 -66.16
N GLY A 293 -27.07 -33.25 -64.92
CA GLY A 293 -28.38 -33.84 -64.58
C GLY A 293 -29.56 -32.87 -64.67
N HIS A 294 -29.33 -31.57 -64.43
CA HIS A 294 -30.42 -30.61 -64.24
C HIS A 294 -30.78 -29.74 -65.46
N LYS A 295 -30.18 -29.99 -66.63
CA LYS A 295 -30.51 -29.29 -67.89
C LYS A 295 -30.77 -30.25 -69.02
N GLY A 296 -32.04 -30.36 -69.43
CA GLY A 296 -32.41 -30.94 -70.72
C GLY A 296 -31.69 -30.23 -71.87
N ARG A 297 -31.34 -30.99 -72.92
CA ARG A 297 -30.65 -30.59 -74.16
C ARG A 297 -30.53 -29.07 -74.39
N ILE A 298 -29.46 -28.45 -73.91
CA ILE A 298 -29.01 -27.18 -74.49
C ILE A 298 -28.36 -27.52 -75.84
N ARG A 299 -28.95 -27.02 -76.93
CA ARG A 299 -28.38 -27.14 -78.28
C ARG A 299 -27.04 -26.40 -78.33
N LEU A 300 -25.96 -27.16 -78.54
CA LEU A 300 -24.62 -26.65 -78.89
C LEU A 300 -24.59 -26.19 -80.36
N THR A 301 -25.38 -25.18 -80.72
CA THR A 301 -25.46 -24.65 -82.11
C THR A 301 -25.40 -23.12 -82.20
N SER A 302 -24.79 -22.44 -81.22
CA SER A 302 -24.54 -20.99 -81.28
C SER A 302 -23.32 -20.54 -80.45
N LEU A 303 -22.18 -21.20 -80.65
CA LEU A 303 -20.87 -20.62 -80.35
C LEU A 303 -19.95 -20.95 -81.53
N THR A 304 -19.50 -19.92 -82.23
CA THR A 304 -18.57 -20.02 -83.35
C THR A 304 -17.13 -20.18 -82.84
N VAL A 305 -16.29 -20.80 -83.67
CA VAL A 305 -14.88 -21.03 -83.39
C VAL A 305 -14.10 -19.72 -83.54
N ASN A 306 -14.06 -18.90 -82.48
CA ASN A 306 -13.20 -17.70 -82.43
C ASN A 306 -12.56 -17.40 -81.06
N ASP A 307 -12.97 -18.04 -79.96
CA ASP A 307 -12.49 -17.70 -78.60
C ASP A 307 -11.67 -18.79 -77.88
N LEU A 308 -11.26 -19.88 -78.55
CA LEU A 308 -10.48 -20.96 -77.92
C LEU A 308 -9.25 -21.41 -78.73
N CYS A 309 -8.15 -20.71 -78.45
CA CYS A 309 -6.76 -21.18 -78.38
C CYS A 309 -6.06 -21.77 -79.63
N ASN A 310 -5.02 -21.07 -80.10
CA ASN A 310 -3.61 -21.54 -80.11
C ASN A 310 -2.69 -20.36 -80.51
N ASN A 311 -1.69 -19.97 -79.69
CA ASN A 311 -0.28 -20.44 -79.69
C ASN A 311 0.51 -19.96 -80.95
N THR A 312 1.79 -19.55 -80.89
CA THR A 312 2.87 -19.98 -79.97
C THR A 312 4.09 -19.02 -79.97
N THR A 313 4.87 -19.01 -78.87
CA THR A 313 6.35 -18.80 -78.74
C THR A 313 7.09 -17.63 -79.42
N HIS A 314 7.91 -16.94 -78.62
CA HIS A 314 9.38 -17.15 -78.64
C HIS A 314 10.00 -16.97 -77.23
N PHE A 315 11.08 -17.70 -76.95
CA PHE A 315 11.74 -17.81 -75.64
C PHE A 315 12.84 -16.75 -75.43
N LEU A 316 13.17 -16.41 -74.16
CA LEU A 316 14.40 -16.89 -73.49
C LEU A 316 14.67 -16.25 -72.09
N ILE A 317 15.18 -17.10 -71.17
CA ILE A 317 16.10 -16.81 -70.04
C ILE A 317 15.53 -16.34 -68.66
N ALA A 318 15.69 -17.27 -67.69
CA ALA A 318 16.09 -17.13 -66.27
C ALA A 318 15.16 -16.59 -65.15
N SER A 319 15.04 -17.43 -64.11
CA SER A 319 14.96 -17.08 -62.67
C SER A 319 16.39 -16.80 -62.13
N PRO A 320 16.65 -16.11 -60.99
CA PRO A 320 15.99 -16.39 -59.70
C PRO A 320 15.80 -15.25 -58.65
N SER A 321 14.90 -15.50 -57.69
CA SER A 321 14.99 -15.21 -56.24
C SER A 321 15.01 -13.78 -55.62
N SER A 322 14.40 -13.73 -54.41
CA SER A 322 14.67 -12.88 -53.22
C SER A 322 14.25 -11.39 -53.14
N LYS A 323 13.37 -11.13 -52.14
CA LYS A 323 13.06 -9.85 -51.44
C LYS A 323 14.18 -9.53 -50.40
N PRO A 324 14.36 -8.30 -49.82
CA PRO A 324 13.29 -7.50 -49.16
C PRO A 324 13.44 -5.95 -49.07
N CYS A 325 12.46 -5.31 -48.41
CA CYS A 325 12.40 -3.87 -48.07
C CYS A 325 13.31 -3.47 -46.88
N ARG A 326 13.56 -2.17 -46.67
CA ARG A 326 14.44 -1.61 -45.62
C ARG A 326 13.79 -0.50 -44.75
N PRO A 327 14.30 -0.21 -43.52
CA PRO A 327 13.69 0.69 -42.54
C PRO A 327 14.42 2.03 -42.27
N LEU A 328 13.78 2.91 -41.49
CA LEU A 328 14.22 4.28 -41.10
C LEU A 328 15.15 4.32 -39.85
N ARG A 329 15.83 5.47 -39.64
CA ARG A 329 16.91 5.69 -38.63
C ARG A 329 16.41 5.91 -37.19
N LYS A 330 17.30 5.69 -36.20
CA LYS A 330 17.04 5.65 -34.74
C LYS A 330 17.81 6.69 -33.88
N THR A 331 17.83 7.97 -34.24
CA THR A 331 18.50 9.03 -33.44
C THR A 331 17.63 10.28 -33.31
N CYS A 332 17.76 11.02 -32.20
CA CYS A 332 17.01 12.26 -31.95
C CYS A 332 17.43 13.41 -32.89
N LEU A 333 16.50 14.35 -33.07
CA LEU A 333 16.63 15.53 -33.93
C LEU A 333 17.53 16.60 -33.31
N GLU A 334 18.32 17.30 -34.14
CA GLU A 334 19.01 18.52 -33.75
C GLU A 334 18.33 19.76 -34.34
N ILE A 335 18.50 20.94 -33.71
CA ILE A 335 17.87 22.20 -34.15
C ILE A 335 18.26 22.60 -35.59
N ARG A 336 19.38 22.09 -36.11
CA ARG A 336 19.80 22.30 -37.50
C ARG A 336 18.91 21.58 -38.53
N ASP A 337 18.25 20.48 -38.17
CA ASP A 337 17.33 19.75 -39.05
C ASP A 337 16.04 20.54 -39.35
N ILE A 338 15.67 21.46 -38.45
CA ILE A 338 14.48 22.32 -38.60
C ILE A 338 14.74 23.45 -39.60
N SER A 339 15.98 23.92 -39.73
CA SER A 339 16.35 25.05 -40.59
C SER A 339 16.44 24.76 -42.10
N SER A 340 16.46 23.48 -42.51
CA SER A 340 16.79 23.08 -43.89
C SER A 340 15.60 22.58 -44.74
N LYS A 341 14.43 22.32 -44.12
CA LYS A 341 13.16 21.95 -44.79
C LYS A 341 13.25 20.86 -45.88
N LYS A 342 14.06 19.80 -45.68
CA LYS A 342 14.07 18.61 -46.56
C LYS A 342 14.15 17.31 -45.75
N VAL A 343 13.51 16.25 -46.27
CA VAL A 343 13.48 14.90 -45.67
C VAL A 343 14.55 14.02 -46.32
N PRO A 344 15.41 13.33 -45.54
CA PRO A 344 16.41 12.42 -46.08
C PRO A 344 15.93 10.96 -46.14
N PHE A 345 16.21 10.29 -47.26
CA PHE A 345 16.16 8.83 -47.42
C PHE A 345 17.54 8.32 -47.86
N ASP A 346 17.88 7.10 -47.44
CA ASP A 346 19.20 6.49 -47.63
C ASP A 346 19.16 5.42 -48.75
N TYR A 347 20.21 5.32 -49.55
CA TYR A 347 20.14 4.74 -50.90
C TYR A 347 21.11 3.58 -51.21
N ASP A 348 21.88 3.07 -50.24
CA ASP A 348 22.92 2.06 -50.51
C ASP A 348 22.75 0.67 -49.85
N GLY A 349 23.18 -0.36 -50.58
CA GLY A 349 23.31 -1.75 -50.12
C GLY A 349 24.57 -2.00 -49.27
N ASN A 350 24.96 -3.22 -48.91
CA ASN A 350 24.31 -4.54 -48.78
C ASN A 350 25.36 -5.50 -48.16
N GLN A 351 24.97 -6.59 -47.47
CA GLN A 351 25.65 -7.92 -47.41
C GLN A 351 25.29 -8.79 -46.18
N GLU A 352 25.63 -10.08 -46.29
CA GLU A 352 25.28 -11.19 -45.40
C GLU A 352 26.25 -11.35 -44.20
N LEU A 353 25.88 -12.20 -43.23
CA LEU A 353 26.54 -13.51 -43.05
C LEU A 353 25.90 -14.36 -41.94
N LEU A 354 25.81 -15.67 -42.18
CA LEU A 354 25.45 -16.70 -41.20
C LEU A 354 26.55 -17.77 -41.18
N CYS A 355 27.32 -17.87 -40.09
CA CYS A 355 27.67 -19.17 -39.53
C CYS A 355 28.10 -19.06 -38.04
N LYS A 356 28.00 -20.17 -37.32
CA LYS A 356 28.23 -20.29 -35.87
C LYS A 356 29.64 -20.79 -35.57
N SER A 357 30.33 -20.12 -34.65
CA SER A 357 31.25 -20.72 -33.66
C SER A 357 31.75 -19.59 -32.75
N SER A 358 31.19 -19.43 -31.54
CA SER A 358 31.58 -20.14 -30.30
C SER A 358 32.93 -19.70 -29.71
N LEU A 359 32.95 -19.50 -28.39
CA LEU A 359 34.13 -19.52 -27.50
C LEU A 359 35.12 -18.34 -27.59
N ALA A 360 34.85 -17.29 -26.80
CA ALA A 360 35.79 -16.78 -25.78
C ALA A 360 35.08 -15.81 -24.81
N CYS A 361 35.63 -15.62 -23.60
CA CYS A 361 35.22 -14.62 -22.60
C CYS A 361 33.75 -14.72 -22.14
N LYS A 362 33.36 -15.65 -21.25
CA LYS A 362 33.72 -15.79 -19.82
C LYS A 362 33.59 -14.49 -19.00
N SER A 363 33.03 -14.63 -17.78
CA SER A 363 32.85 -13.58 -16.76
C SER A 363 31.90 -12.46 -17.20
N ILE A 364 30.73 -12.23 -16.59
CA ILE A 364 30.58 -11.89 -15.16
C ILE A 364 29.28 -12.44 -14.51
N ALA A 365 28.25 -12.82 -15.28
CA ALA A 365 26.88 -13.01 -14.77
C ALA A 365 26.61 -14.30 -13.94
N VAL A 366 27.52 -15.29 -13.94
CA VAL A 366 27.25 -16.61 -13.32
C VAL A 366 27.58 -16.67 -11.81
N HIS A 367 28.30 -15.68 -11.27
CA HIS A 367 28.81 -15.77 -9.89
C HIS A 367 27.84 -15.28 -8.80
N HIS A 368 26.75 -14.58 -9.15
CA HIS A 368 25.79 -14.06 -8.15
C HIS A 368 24.50 -14.89 -8.00
N LEU A 369 24.29 -15.89 -8.86
CA LEU A 369 23.14 -16.81 -8.80
C LEU A 369 23.43 -18.14 -8.08
N ARG A 370 24.66 -18.34 -7.55
CA ARG A 370 25.08 -19.57 -6.85
C ARG A 370 25.16 -19.48 -5.33
N THR A 371 25.00 -18.30 -4.73
CA THR A 371 25.04 -18.12 -3.27
C THR A 371 23.67 -18.12 -2.60
N THR A 372 22.57 -18.04 -3.35
CA THR A 372 21.19 -18.01 -2.80
C THR A 372 20.44 -19.35 -2.93
N ILE A 373 21.12 -20.42 -3.37
CA ILE A 373 20.56 -21.80 -3.45
C ILE A 373 21.49 -22.78 -2.71
N ARG A 374 21.96 -22.37 -1.53
CA ARG A 374 22.61 -23.22 -0.51
C ARG A 374 22.37 -22.66 0.91
N GLN A 375 21.08 -22.53 1.26
CA GLN A 375 20.55 -22.70 2.62
C GLN A 375 19.16 -23.32 2.45
#